data_AF-A0A437RE47-F1
#
_entry.id   AF-A0A437RE47-F1
#
_cell.length_a   1.000
_cell.length_b   1.000
_cell.length_c   1.000
_cell.angle_alpha   90.00
_cell.angle_beta   90.00
_cell.angle_gamma   90.00
#
_symmetry.space_group_name_H-M   'P 1'
#
loop_
_entity.id
_entity.type
_entity.pdbx_description
1 polymer ?
#
loop_
_entity_poly.entity_id
_entity_poly.type
_entity_poly.pdbx_seq_one_letter_code
_entity_poly.pdbx_strand_id
1 'polypeptide(L)'
;MSSTILHTPGLTPADEGKPAGGAEEEKNPFLVALGDRVRALRARRGMTRKATALAADVSERHLANLEYGIGNASILVLLQVAAALQCSLAELLGDVTTSSPEWLLIRELLERRDEDTLRRVRVAVGELLGTGGASAERGAGRSTRVALVGLRGAGKTTLGQMLADDLGYPFVELSREIEKFAGCSISEIQGLYGQNAYRRYERRALEEAIQIYPEAVIATPGGIVSDAATFNQLLSHCTTVWLQAEPEDHMKRVTAQGDLRPMAASREAMEDLKGILAGRAAFYSKADFRLDTSAQPLEPTFAALRSLVRQALQLAP
;
A
#
# COMPACT_ATOMS: atom_id res chain seq x y z
N MET A 1 -67.42 -32.28 46.22
CA MET A 1 -66.88 -31.00 45.71
C MET A 1 -65.61 -31.35 44.92
N SER A 2 -65.56 -32.16 43.85
CA SER A 2 -66.30 -32.24 42.57
C SER A 2 -66.42 -30.86 41.90
N SER A 3 -65.95 -30.58 40.69
CA SER A 3 -65.44 -31.44 39.60
C SER A 3 -64.65 -30.61 38.58
N THR A 4 -63.68 -31.25 37.96
CA THR A 4 -63.12 -30.99 36.63
C THR A 4 -64.20 -30.80 35.56
N ILE A 5 -64.02 -29.84 34.62
CA ILE A 5 -64.62 -29.86 33.27
C ILE A 5 -63.62 -29.29 32.25
N LEU A 6 -63.32 -30.11 31.23
CA LEU A 6 -62.65 -29.80 29.96
C LEU A 6 -63.65 -29.20 28.95
N HIS A 7 -63.23 -28.25 28.11
CA HIS A 7 -63.64 -28.17 26.69
C HIS A 7 -62.87 -27.10 25.89
N THR A 8 -62.07 -27.54 24.91
CA THR A 8 -61.76 -26.85 23.62
C THR A 8 -63.02 -26.86 22.72
N PRO A 9 -63.19 -26.06 21.63
CA PRO A 9 -62.19 -25.59 20.65
C PRO A 9 -62.44 -24.19 19.99
N GLY A 10 -61.62 -23.80 18.99
CA GLY A 10 -62.16 -23.13 17.78
C GLY A 10 -61.60 -21.77 17.37
N LEU A 11 -60.79 -21.79 16.31
CA LEU A 11 -60.31 -20.69 15.46
C LEU A 11 -61.34 -19.63 15.02
N THR A 12 -60.91 -18.37 14.95
CA THR A 12 -60.90 -17.58 13.70
C THR A 12 -59.98 -16.34 13.80
N PRO A 13 -59.33 -15.92 12.70
CA PRO A 13 -58.24 -14.94 12.69
C PRO A 13 -58.71 -13.53 12.30
N ALA A 14 -57.79 -12.57 12.47
CA ALA A 14 -57.70 -11.22 11.89
C ALA A 14 -57.82 -10.09 12.93
N ASP A 15 -56.66 -9.54 13.30
CA ASP A 15 -56.42 -8.13 13.04
C ASP A 15 -54.94 -7.91 12.79
N GLU A 16 -54.62 -7.44 11.58
CA GLU A 16 -53.27 -7.17 11.11
C GLU A 16 -52.71 -5.95 11.85
N GLY A 17 -51.81 -6.22 12.81
CA GLY A 17 -51.03 -5.19 13.45
C GLY A 17 -50.19 -4.41 12.44
N LYS A 18 -50.58 -3.16 12.17
CA LYS A 18 -49.72 -2.12 11.59
C LYS A 18 -48.35 -2.15 12.28
N PRO A 19 -47.21 -2.25 11.56
CA PRO A 19 -45.93 -1.94 12.17
C PRO A 19 -45.86 -0.42 12.40
N ALA A 20 -45.77 -0.04 13.67
CA ALA A 20 -45.45 1.32 14.09
C ALA A 20 -44.11 1.73 13.50
N GLY A 21 -44.07 2.95 12.96
CA GLY A 21 -43.01 3.44 12.09
C GLY A 21 -41.66 3.73 12.76
N GLY A 22 -40.67 3.84 11.88
CA GLY A 22 -39.62 4.85 11.92
C GLY A 22 -38.47 4.59 12.88
N ALA A 23 -37.62 3.61 12.59
CA ALA A 23 -36.19 3.82 12.85
C ALA A 23 -35.76 4.98 11.94
N GLU A 24 -35.45 6.15 12.50
CA GLU A 24 -34.67 7.15 11.78
C GLU A 24 -33.39 6.44 11.33
N GLU A 25 -33.25 6.22 10.02
CA GLU A 25 -32.02 5.68 9.44
C GLU A 25 -30.87 6.59 9.88
N GLU A 26 -30.06 6.10 10.82
CA GLU A 26 -28.89 6.79 11.32
C GLU A 26 -28.00 7.13 10.12
N LYS A 27 -27.90 8.42 9.79
CA LYS A 27 -27.25 8.88 8.55
C LYS A 27 -25.80 8.44 8.57
N ASN A 28 -25.34 7.85 7.46
CA ASN A 28 -23.95 7.42 7.34
C ASN A 28 -23.00 8.63 7.56
N PRO A 29 -22.07 8.58 8.54
CA PRO A 29 -21.20 9.71 8.88
C PRO A 29 -20.36 10.21 7.70
N PHE A 30 -19.94 9.30 6.80
CA PHE A 30 -19.17 9.67 5.61
C PHE A 30 -20.02 10.49 4.62
N LEU A 31 -21.28 10.10 4.41
CA LEU A 31 -22.19 10.81 3.50
C LEU A 31 -22.55 12.19 4.04
N VAL A 32 -22.72 12.33 5.36
CA VAL A 32 -22.94 13.64 6.00
C VAL A 32 -21.73 14.55 5.78
N ALA A 33 -20.52 14.05 6.06
CA ALA A 33 -19.29 14.82 5.86
C ALA A 33 -19.06 15.19 4.39
N LEU A 34 -19.40 14.29 3.46
CA LEU A 34 -19.38 14.55 2.02
C LEU A 34 -20.34 15.68 1.64
N GLY A 35 -21.58 15.64 2.14
CA GLY A 35 -22.58 16.66 1.87
C GLY A 35 -22.18 18.05 2.39
N ASP A 36 -21.59 18.12 3.59
CA ASP A 36 -21.07 19.37 4.14
C ASP A 36 -19.89 19.92 3.32
N ARG A 37 -18.99 19.06 2.82
CA ARG A 37 -17.90 19.47 1.92
C ARG A 37 -18.42 20.04 0.60
N VAL A 38 -19.39 19.37 -0.04
CA VAL A 38 -20.03 19.87 -1.27
C VAL A 38 -20.64 21.24 -1.04
N ARG A 39 -21.35 21.43 0.08
CA ARG A 39 -21.95 22.71 0.45
C ARG A 39 -20.90 23.81 0.66
N ALA A 40 -19.80 23.48 1.35
CA ALA A 40 -18.71 24.42 1.62
C ALA A 40 -17.97 24.82 0.34
N LEU A 41 -17.65 23.88 -0.55
CA LEU A 41 -17.03 24.15 -1.85
C LEU A 41 -17.93 25.03 -2.71
N ARG A 42 -19.21 24.69 -2.79
CA ARG A 42 -20.20 25.48 -3.51
C ARG A 42 -20.27 26.93 -3.00
N ALA A 43 -20.28 27.12 -1.68
CA ALA A 43 -20.28 28.44 -1.05
C ALA A 43 -19.00 29.23 -1.37
N ARG A 44 -17.82 28.60 -1.29
CA ARG A 44 -16.53 29.22 -1.64
C ARG A 44 -16.47 29.66 -3.11
N ARG A 45 -17.12 28.91 -4.01
CA ARG A 45 -17.22 29.23 -5.44
C ARG A 45 -18.35 30.21 -5.78
N GLY A 46 -19.11 30.69 -4.79
CA GLY A 46 -20.22 31.62 -5.00
C GLY A 46 -21.40 31.03 -5.77
N MET A 47 -21.55 29.70 -5.80
CA MET A 47 -22.59 29.04 -6.59
C MET A 47 -23.85 28.76 -5.76
N THR A 48 -25.02 28.93 -6.37
CA THR A 48 -26.28 28.46 -5.75
C THR A 48 -26.46 26.98 -6.02
N ARG A 49 -27.24 26.27 -5.19
CA ARG A 49 -27.53 24.85 -5.42
C ARG A 49 -28.11 24.61 -6.82
N LYS A 50 -29.09 25.44 -7.23
CA LYS A 50 -29.67 25.40 -8.58
C LYS A 50 -28.62 25.58 -9.68
N ALA A 51 -27.70 26.55 -9.53
CA ALA A 51 -26.65 26.79 -10.51
C ALA A 51 -25.66 25.61 -10.60
N THR A 52 -25.28 25.03 -9.46
CA THR A 52 -24.41 23.85 -9.43
C THR A 52 -25.10 22.63 -10.02
N ALA A 53 -26.39 22.41 -9.71
CA ALA A 53 -27.16 21.30 -10.26
C ALA A 53 -27.26 21.39 -11.79
N LEU A 54 -27.52 22.58 -12.32
CA LEU A 54 -27.54 22.84 -13.76
C LEU A 54 -26.16 22.60 -14.39
N ALA A 55 -25.09 23.12 -13.78
CA ALA A 55 -23.73 22.96 -14.29
C ALA A 55 -23.23 21.50 -14.24
N ALA A 56 -23.73 20.71 -13.28
CA ALA A 56 -23.40 19.30 -13.12
C ALA A 56 -24.35 18.38 -13.91
N ASP A 57 -25.34 18.89 -14.63
CA ASP A 57 -26.36 18.09 -15.32
C ASP A 57 -27.07 17.08 -14.38
N VAL A 58 -27.44 17.54 -13.18
CA VAL A 58 -28.19 16.77 -12.18
C VAL A 58 -29.40 17.53 -11.67
N SER A 59 -30.41 16.81 -11.18
CA SER A 59 -31.57 17.47 -10.57
C SER A 59 -31.18 18.20 -9.27
N GLU A 60 -31.80 19.36 -9.02
CA GLU A 60 -31.58 20.13 -7.78
C GLU A 60 -31.95 19.32 -6.53
N ARG A 61 -32.96 18.46 -6.62
CA ARG A 61 -33.33 17.51 -5.56
C ARG A 61 -32.22 16.51 -5.28
N HIS A 62 -31.57 15.98 -6.31
CA HIS A 62 -30.48 15.03 -6.15
C HIS A 62 -29.25 15.71 -5.52
N LEU A 63 -28.94 16.94 -5.93
CA LEU A 63 -27.89 17.73 -5.29
C LEU A 63 -28.22 18.08 -3.83
N ALA A 64 -29.49 18.36 -3.51
CA ALA A 64 -29.92 18.58 -2.14
C ALA A 64 -29.75 17.31 -1.28
N ASN A 65 -30.14 16.14 -1.78
CA ASN A 65 -29.94 14.87 -1.10
C ASN A 65 -28.44 14.61 -0.83
N LEU A 66 -27.58 14.86 -1.81
CA LEU A 66 -26.13 14.78 -1.64
C LEU A 66 -25.64 15.73 -0.53
N GLU A 67 -26.05 17.00 -0.54
CA GLU A 67 -25.68 17.97 0.49
C GLU A 67 -26.23 17.63 1.89
N TYR A 68 -27.34 16.88 1.97
CA TYR A 68 -27.92 16.43 3.24
C TYR A 68 -27.36 15.08 3.72
N GLY A 69 -26.48 14.45 2.94
CA GLY A 69 -25.93 13.13 3.21
C GLY A 69 -26.97 12.01 3.12
N ILE A 70 -27.98 12.18 2.27
CA ILE A 70 -29.11 11.24 2.12
C ILE A 70 -28.92 10.42 0.84
N GLY A 71 -28.84 9.10 0.99
CA GLY A 71 -28.71 8.13 -0.11
C GLY A 71 -27.29 8.05 -0.68
N ASN A 72 -27.05 7.01 -1.49
CA ASN A 72 -25.76 6.80 -2.15
C ASN A 72 -25.73 7.51 -3.49
N ALA A 73 -24.89 8.55 -3.61
CA ALA A 73 -24.61 9.18 -4.89
C ALA A 73 -23.75 8.25 -5.76
N SER A 74 -24.05 8.17 -7.05
CA SER A 74 -23.21 7.41 -7.99
C SER A 74 -21.89 8.14 -8.22
N ILE A 75 -20.82 7.40 -8.51
CA ILE A 75 -19.50 8.00 -8.79
C ILE A 75 -19.57 8.97 -9.98
N LEU A 76 -20.41 8.67 -10.99
CA LEU A 76 -20.62 9.55 -12.14
C LEU A 76 -21.23 10.90 -11.74
N VAL A 77 -22.22 10.89 -10.84
CA VAL A 77 -22.79 12.12 -10.29
C VAL A 77 -21.74 12.90 -9.50
N LEU A 78 -20.92 12.22 -8.70
CA LEU A 78 -19.85 12.88 -7.94
C LEU A 78 -18.80 13.52 -8.87
N LEU A 79 -18.47 12.87 -9.99
CA LEU A 79 -17.58 13.44 -11.01
C LEU A 79 -18.17 14.67 -11.69
N GLN A 80 -19.45 14.64 -12.04
CA GLN A 80 -20.15 15.79 -12.63
C GLN A 80 -20.21 16.97 -11.65
N VAL A 81 -20.51 16.71 -10.38
CA VAL A 81 -20.52 17.75 -9.33
C VAL A 81 -19.11 18.31 -9.12
N ALA A 82 -18.07 17.48 -9.10
CA ALA A 82 -16.68 17.93 -8.99
C ALA A 82 -16.27 18.83 -10.18
N ALA A 83 -16.65 18.45 -11.40
CA ALA A 83 -16.42 19.27 -12.59
C ALA A 83 -17.16 20.62 -12.51
N ALA A 84 -18.42 20.62 -12.09
CA ALA A 84 -19.21 21.84 -11.91
C ALA A 84 -18.63 22.78 -10.83
N LEU A 85 -18.05 22.22 -9.78
CA LEU A 85 -17.38 22.96 -8.70
C LEU A 85 -15.91 23.31 -9.03
N GLN A 86 -15.43 22.91 -10.21
CA GLN A 86 -14.05 23.09 -10.65
C GLN A 86 -13.05 22.60 -9.60
N CYS A 87 -13.27 21.38 -9.12
CA CYS A 87 -12.42 20.72 -8.12
C CYS A 87 -12.13 19.27 -8.53
N SER A 88 -11.15 18.66 -7.90
CA SER A 88 -10.91 17.22 -8.07
C SER A 88 -11.94 16.39 -7.30
N LEU A 89 -12.16 15.14 -7.69
CA LEU A 89 -13.02 14.22 -6.94
C LEU A 89 -12.48 13.95 -5.52
N ALA A 90 -11.15 13.95 -5.35
CA ALA A 90 -10.52 13.76 -4.03
C ALA A 90 -10.86 14.89 -3.04
N GLU A 91 -10.99 16.13 -3.53
CA GLU A 91 -11.38 17.29 -2.72
C GLU A 91 -12.82 17.18 -2.25
N LEU A 92 -13.69 16.60 -3.08
CA LEU A 92 -15.07 16.32 -2.73
C LEU A 92 -15.16 15.18 -1.69
N LEU A 93 -14.40 14.11 -1.87
CA LEU A 93 -14.36 12.97 -0.94
C LEU A 93 -13.63 13.30 0.38
N GLY A 94 -12.81 14.35 0.43
CA GLY A 94 -12.12 14.80 1.63
C GLY A 94 -10.89 13.96 1.99
N ASP A 95 -10.10 13.58 0.99
CA ASP A 95 -8.82 12.90 1.21
C ASP A 95 -7.84 13.77 2.03
N VAL A 96 -6.86 13.15 2.71
CA VAL A 96 -5.84 13.84 3.52
C VAL A 96 -5.14 14.94 2.74
N THR A 97 -4.91 14.75 1.43
CA THR A 97 -4.32 15.75 0.52
C THR A 97 -5.18 16.99 0.29
N THR A 98 -6.36 17.06 0.88
CA THR A 98 -7.31 18.18 0.77
C THR A 98 -7.72 18.74 2.13
N SER A 99 -7.07 18.27 3.20
CA SER A 99 -7.36 18.65 4.59
C SER A 99 -6.89 20.06 4.96
N SER A 100 -5.91 20.63 4.24
CA SER A 100 -5.40 21.99 4.49
C SER A 100 -5.05 22.72 3.18
N PRO A 101 -5.02 24.07 3.18
CA PRO A 101 -4.56 24.84 2.02
C PRO A 101 -3.13 24.49 1.58
N GLU A 102 -2.22 24.24 2.52
CA GLU A 102 -0.84 23.85 2.20
C GLU A 102 -0.77 22.51 1.45
N TRP A 103 -1.60 21.52 1.83
CA TRP A 103 -1.68 20.25 1.09
C TRP A 103 -2.14 20.45 -0.36
N LEU A 104 -3.10 21.36 -0.59
CA LEU A 104 -3.60 21.69 -1.93
C LEU A 104 -2.50 22.36 -2.76
N LEU A 105 -1.77 23.34 -2.20
CA LEU A 105 -0.66 24.01 -2.87
C LEU A 105 0.48 23.04 -3.22
N ILE A 106 0.86 22.17 -2.28
CA ILE A 106 1.89 21.14 -2.53
C ILE A 106 1.43 20.20 -3.64
N ARG A 107 0.18 19.73 -3.61
CA ARG A 107 -0.35 18.85 -4.64
C ARG A 107 -0.33 19.50 -6.02
N GLU A 108 -0.73 20.77 -6.13
CA GLU A 108 -0.73 21.52 -7.39
C GLU A 108 0.68 21.64 -7.99
N LEU A 109 1.71 21.83 -7.14
CA LEU A 109 3.10 21.86 -7.59
C LEU A 109 3.55 20.52 -8.22
N LEU A 110 3.01 19.40 -7.73
CA LEU A 110 3.44 18.04 -8.09
C LEU A 110 2.61 17.38 -9.19
N GLU A 111 1.35 17.77 -9.38
CA GLU A 111 0.37 17.05 -10.22
C GLU A 111 0.81 16.80 -11.68
N ARG A 112 1.63 17.68 -12.25
CA ARG A 112 2.06 17.59 -13.67
C ARG A 112 3.56 17.33 -13.84
N ARG A 113 4.22 16.81 -12.80
CA ARG A 113 5.66 16.55 -12.82
C ARG A 113 5.93 15.11 -13.27
N ASP A 114 7.06 14.92 -13.95
CA ASP A 114 7.54 13.59 -14.31
C ASP A 114 8.06 12.82 -13.09
N GLU A 115 8.20 11.51 -13.24
CA GLU A 115 8.63 10.60 -12.16
C GLU A 115 10.01 10.96 -11.60
N ASP A 116 10.91 11.49 -12.42
CA ASP A 116 12.25 11.90 -12.00
C ASP A 116 12.20 13.15 -11.12
N THR A 117 11.37 14.13 -11.48
CA THR A 117 11.14 15.32 -10.66
C THR A 117 10.44 14.95 -9.36
N LEU A 118 9.41 14.10 -9.40
CA LEU A 118 8.74 13.60 -8.21
C LEU A 118 9.70 12.84 -7.29
N ARG A 119 10.63 12.06 -7.85
CA ARG A 119 11.70 11.40 -7.07
C ARG A 119 12.59 12.43 -6.37
N ARG A 120 13.06 13.46 -7.08
CA ARG A 120 13.91 14.51 -6.48
C ARG A 120 13.18 15.25 -5.35
N VAL A 121 11.91 15.59 -5.54
CA VAL A 121 11.09 16.21 -4.49
C VAL A 121 10.95 15.27 -3.29
N ARG A 122 10.62 13.99 -3.50
CA ARG A 122 10.49 13.01 -2.42
C ARG A 122 11.77 12.92 -1.58
N VAL A 123 12.94 12.88 -2.23
CA VAL A 123 14.24 12.85 -1.55
C VAL A 123 14.46 14.14 -0.74
N ALA A 124 14.27 15.30 -1.37
CA ALA A 124 14.48 16.60 -0.70
C ALA A 124 13.52 16.82 0.49
N VAL A 125 12.25 16.43 0.36
CA VAL A 125 11.28 16.46 1.48
C VAL A 125 11.70 15.50 2.58
N GLY A 126 12.19 14.31 2.22
CA GLY A 126 12.74 13.36 3.18
C GLY A 126 13.85 13.98 4.02
N GLU A 127 14.85 14.58 3.36
CA GLU A 127 15.98 15.27 3.99
C GLU A 127 15.51 16.43 4.88
N LEU A 128 14.62 17.29 4.37
CA LEU A 128 14.07 18.43 5.11
C LEU A 128 13.36 17.99 6.40
N LEU A 129 12.62 16.88 6.35
CA LEU A 129 11.85 16.36 7.49
C LEU A 129 12.66 15.44 8.41
N GLY A 130 13.96 15.24 8.16
CA GLY A 130 14.79 14.30 8.93
C GLY A 130 14.39 12.82 8.78
N THR A 131 13.68 12.50 7.70
CA THR A 131 13.26 11.13 7.34
C THR A 131 14.06 10.54 6.16
N GLY A 132 14.87 11.37 5.50
CA GLY A 132 15.97 10.92 4.66
C GLY A 132 17.02 10.36 5.61
N GLY A 133 17.43 9.11 5.42
CA GLY A 133 18.31 8.43 6.37
C GLY A 133 19.64 9.14 6.57
N ALA A 134 20.45 8.61 7.49
CA ALA A 134 21.69 9.20 7.98
C ALA A 134 22.76 9.63 6.92
N SER A 135 22.51 9.46 5.61
CA SER A 135 23.26 10.12 4.54
C SER A 135 23.17 11.66 4.58
N ALA A 136 22.12 12.24 5.17
CA ALA A 136 22.06 13.71 5.35
C ALA A 136 23.05 14.22 6.42
N GLU A 137 23.34 13.41 7.44
CA GLU A 137 24.27 13.77 8.53
C GLU A 137 25.72 13.29 8.28
N ARG A 138 25.90 12.25 7.46
CA ARG A 138 27.22 11.71 7.10
C ARG A 138 27.49 12.01 5.62
N GLY A 139 28.21 13.10 5.38
CA GLY A 139 28.42 13.68 4.05
C GLY A 139 28.63 12.67 2.92
N ALA A 140 27.90 12.90 1.81
CA ALA A 140 28.05 12.33 0.45
C ALA A 140 28.12 10.79 0.27
N GLY A 141 28.21 9.99 1.34
CA GLY A 141 28.29 8.53 1.28
C GLY A 141 26.90 7.89 1.27
N ARG A 142 26.74 6.80 0.49
CA ARG A 142 25.55 5.94 0.57
C ARG A 142 25.53 5.15 1.89
N SER A 143 24.34 4.72 2.31
CA SER A 143 24.17 3.87 3.50
C SER A 143 24.89 2.53 3.33
N THR A 144 25.65 2.11 4.34
CA THR A 144 26.30 0.79 4.40
C THR A 144 25.32 -0.36 4.66
N ARG A 145 24.04 -0.06 4.89
CA ARG A 145 22.97 -1.07 4.86
C ARG A 145 22.59 -1.33 3.42
N VAL A 146 22.76 -2.56 2.95
CA VAL A 146 22.41 -2.98 1.60
C VAL A 146 21.11 -3.78 1.64
N ALA A 147 20.03 -3.26 1.06
CA ALA A 147 18.76 -3.95 1.01
C ALA A 147 18.51 -4.56 -0.38
N LEU A 148 18.25 -5.85 -0.42
CA LEU A 148 17.91 -6.61 -1.62
C LEU A 148 16.39 -6.70 -1.74
N VAL A 149 15.84 -6.13 -2.82
CA VAL A 149 14.41 -6.13 -3.13
C VAL A 149 14.11 -6.97 -4.37
N GLY A 150 12.91 -7.52 -4.47
CA GLY A 150 12.46 -8.34 -5.59
C GLY A 150 11.54 -9.46 -5.14
N LEU A 151 10.86 -10.12 -6.09
CA LEU A 151 9.93 -11.20 -5.76
C LEU A 151 10.63 -12.44 -5.18
N ARG A 152 9.86 -13.32 -4.54
CA ARG A 152 10.35 -14.63 -4.09
C ARG A 152 10.94 -15.38 -5.29
N GLY A 153 12.08 -16.05 -5.10
CA GLY A 153 12.83 -16.66 -6.22
C GLY A 153 13.84 -15.72 -6.91
N ALA A 154 13.88 -14.42 -6.59
CA ALA A 154 14.90 -13.50 -7.14
C ALA A 154 16.35 -13.77 -6.65
N GLY A 155 16.57 -14.73 -5.74
CA GLY A 155 17.90 -15.02 -5.20
C GLY A 155 18.33 -14.15 -4.02
N LYS A 156 17.43 -13.34 -3.42
CA LYS A 156 17.74 -12.45 -2.28
C LYS A 156 18.45 -13.13 -1.11
N THR A 157 17.98 -14.31 -0.67
CA THR A 157 18.59 -15.01 0.46
C THR A 157 19.98 -15.55 0.11
N THR A 158 20.12 -16.20 -1.05
CA THR A 158 21.41 -16.77 -1.51
C THR A 158 22.45 -15.69 -1.79
N LEU A 159 22.13 -14.73 -2.67
CA LEU A 159 23.04 -13.64 -3.02
C LEU A 159 23.29 -12.70 -1.84
N GLY A 160 22.30 -12.50 -0.98
CA GLY A 160 22.43 -11.67 0.21
C GLY A 160 23.36 -12.28 1.26
N GLN A 161 23.28 -13.59 1.51
CA GLN A 161 24.22 -14.24 2.41
C GLN A 161 25.65 -14.18 1.87
N MET A 162 25.86 -14.50 0.58
CA MET A 162 27.18 -14.40 -0.04
C MET A 162 27.75 -12.98 0.03
N LEU A 163 26.91 -11.95 -0.16
CA LEU A 163 27.32 -10.56 -0.07
C LEU A 163 27.64 -10.15 1.36
N ALA A 164 26.87 -10.63 2.34
CA ALA A 164 27.12 -10.37 3.75
C ALA A 164 28.48 -10.95 4.17
N ASP A 165 28.76 -12.19 3.76
CA ASP A 165 30.02 -12.88 4.05
C ASP A 165 31.22 -12.16 3.40
N ASP A 166 31.08 -11.66 2.16
CA ASP A 166 32.13 -10.90 1.44
C ASP A 166 32.41 -9.52 2.05
N LEU A 167 31.37 -8.84 2.52
CA LEU A 167 31.48 -7.53 3.17
C LEU A 167 31.89 -7.63 4.65
N GLY A 168 31.75 -8.80 5.26
CA GLY A 168 31.87 -8.97 6.71
C GLY A 168 30.69 -8.36 7.48
N TYR A 169 29.52 -8.23 6.85
CA TYR A 169 28.34 -7.60 7.42
C TYR A 169 27.35 -8.65 7.96
N PRO A 170 26.51 -8.31 8.94
CA PRO A 170 25.38 -9.15 9.33
C PRO A 170 24.40 -9.36 8.18
N PHE A 171 23.95 -10.61 7.98
CA PHE A 171 22.83 -10.91 7.10
C PHE A 171 21.52 -10.90 7.89
N VAL A 172 20.57 -10.05 7.48
CA VAL A 172 19.25 -9.92 8.08
C VAL A 172 18.18 -10.36 7.09
N GLU A 173 17.53 -11.49 7.37
CA GLU A 173 16.36 -11.92 6.61
C GLU A 173 15.10 -11.36 7.26
N LEU A 174 14.54 -10.31 6.67
CA LEU A 174 13.48 -9.51 7.29
C LEU A 174 12.20 -10.33 7.55
N SER A 175 11.94 -11.39 6.78
CA SER A 175 10.85 -12.34 7.08
C SER A 175 11.04 -13.07 8.41
N ARG A 176 12.27 -13.39 8.81
CA ARG A 176 12.53 -14.01 10.12
C ARG A 176 12.35 -13.02 11.24
N GLU A 177 12.74 -11.76 11.03
CA GLU A 177 12.51 -10.70 12.01
C GLU A 177 11.00 -10.45 12.23
N ILE A 178 10.19 -10.49 11.16
CA ILE A 178 8.74 -10.43 11.27
C ILE A 178 8.19 -11.55 12.16
N GLU A 179 8.62 -12.81 11.94
CA GLU A 179 8.18 -13.95 12.74
C GLU A 179 8.61 -13.84 14.21
N LYS A 180 9.84 -13.39 14.46
CA LYS A 180 10.34 -13.13 15.82
C LYS A 180 9.49 -12.08 16.54
N PHE A 181 9.15 -10.97 15.88
CA PHE A 181 8.32 -9.92 16.49
C PHE A 181 6.87 -10.34 16.68
N ALA A 182 6.33 -11.16 15.78
CA ALA A 182 4.96 -11.66 15.88
C ALA A 182 4.83 -12.84 16.85
N GLY A 183 5.92 -13.55 17.16
CA GLY A 183 5.92 -14.78 17.96
C GLY A 183 5.26 -15.98 17.28
N CYS A 184 4.99 -15.89 15.98
CA CYS A 184 4.36 -16.92 15.16
C CYS A 184 4.83 -16.81 13.70
N SER A 185 4.53 -17.83 12.89
CA SER A 185 4.92 -17.87 11.47
C SER A 185 4.15 -16.86 10.63
N ILE A 186 4.71 -16.46 9.48
CA ILE A 186 4.02 -15.54 8.55
C ILE A 186 2.64 -16.10 8.12
N SER A 187 2.54 -17.41 7.92
CA SER A 187 1.28 -18.07 7.56
C SER A 187 0.22 -17.91 8.66
N GLU A 188 0.61 -18.02 9.93
CA GLU A 188 -0.29 -17.78 11.07
C GLU A 188 -0.66 -16.31 11.19
N ILE A 189 0.28 -15.38 10.95
CA ILE A 189 -0.02 -13.94 10.95
C ILE A 189 -1.13 -13.64 9.93
N GLN A 190 -0.97 -14.14 8.72
CA GLN A 190 -1.92 -13.92 7.63
C GLN A 190 -3.26 -14.62 7.87
N GLY A 191 -3.25 -15.83 8.43
CA GLY A 191 -4.47 -16.60 8.71
C GLY A 191 -5.28 -16.07 9.90
N LEU A 192 -4.62 -15.59 10.96
CA LEU A 192 -5.27 -15.17 12.21
C LEU A 192 -5.52 -13.66 12.29
N TYR A 193 -4.56 -12.85 11.83
CA TYR A 193 -4.59 -11.39 12.00
C TYR A 193 -4.74 -10.61 10.69
N GLY A 194 -4.64 -11.31 9.55
CA GLY A 194 -4.81 -10.74 8.22
C GLY A 194 -3.67 -9.85 7.75
N GLN A 195 -3.84 -9.30 6.55
CA GLN A 195 -2.80 -8.56 5.84
C GLN A 195 -2.40 -7.24 6.55
N ASN A 196 -3.35 -6.53 7.15
CA ASN A 196 -3.06 -5.28 7.85
C ASN A 196 -2.10 -5.49 9.04
N ALA A 197 -2.28 -6.58 9.80
CA ALA A 197 -1.38 -6.91 10.88
C ALA A 197 0.01 -7.28 10.35
N TYR A 198 0.08 -8.08 9.29
CA TYR A 198 1.35 -8.41 8.62
C TYR A 198 2.13 -7.15 8.21
N ARG A 199 1.46 -6.14 7.61
CA ARG A 199 2.12 -4.87 7.23
C ARG A 199 2.68 -4.11 8.42
N ARG A 200 1.98 -4.11 9.56
CA ARG A 200 2.51 -3.50 10.79
C ARG A 200 3.77 -4.21 11.29
N TYR A 201 3.79 -5.54 11.27
CA TYR A 201 4.99 -6.30 11.65
C TYR A 201 6.13 -6.14 10.64
N GLU A 202 5.83 -6.11 9.33
CA GLU A 202 6.82 -5.84 8.27
C GLU A 202 7.49 -4.48 8.46
N ARG A 203 6.69 -3.43 8.71
CA ARG A 203 7.20 -2.09 9.00
C ARG A 203 8.08 -2.07 10.25
N ARG A 204 7.58 -2.63 11.36
CA ARG A 204 8.32 -2.68 12.63
C ARG A 204 9.65 -3.42 12.47
N ALA A 205 9.64 -4.55 11.77
CA ALA A 205 10.85 -5.33 11.55
C ALA A 205 11.92 -4.52 10.77
N LEU A 206 11.49 -3.70 9.80
CA LEU A 206 12.40 -2.85 9.05
C LEU A 206 12.97 -1.72 9.93
N GLU A 207 12.10 -1.05 10.69
CA GLU A 207 12.50 0.03 11.60
C GLU A 207 13.55 -0.47 12.62
N GLU A 208 13.31 -1.62 13.23
CA GLU A 208 14.24 -2.25 14.19
C GLU A 208 15.55 -2.66 13.51
N ALA A 209 15.51 -3.26 12.32
CA ALA A 209 16.72 -3.62 11.58
C ALA A 209 17.59 -2.39 11.25
N ILE A 210 16.97 -1.27 10.86
CA ILE A 210 17.67 -0.01 10.61
C ILE A 210 18.30 0.54 11.91
N GLN A 211 17.59 0.45 13.03
CA GLN A 211 18.08 0.97 14.32
C GLN A 211 19.21 0.13 14.90
N ILE A 212 19.10 -1.19 14.87
CA ILE A 212 20.04 -2.13 15.50
C ILE A 212 21.34 -2.24 14.69
N TYR A 213 21.22 -2.35 13.36
CA TYR A 213 22.37 -2.65 12.52
C TYR A 213 22.86 -1.39 11.81
N PRO A 214 24.04 -0.84 12.16
CA PRO A 214 24.61 0.29 11.41
C PRO A 214 25.02 -0.10 9.98
N GLU A 215 25.46 -1.35 9.80
CA GLU A 215 25.79 -2.00 8.53
C GLU A 215 25.18 -3.40 8.51
N ALA A 216 24.59 -3.79 7.38
CA ALA A 216 23.92 -5.08 7.22
C ALA A 216 23.58 -5.33 5.75
N VAL A 217 23.45 -6.59 5.37
CA VAL A 217 22.77 -6.99 4.13
C VAL A 217 21.38 -7.49 4.50
N ILE A 218 20.34 -6.83 4.00
CA ILE A 218 18.94 -7.06 4.35
C ILE A 218 18.21 -7.70 3.16
N ALA A 219 17.72 -8.92 3.33
CA ALA A 219 16.81 -9.55 2.37
C ALA A 219 15.36 -9.22 2.73
N THR A 220 14.64 -8.50 1.87
CA THR A 220 13.26 -8.08 2.16
C THR A 220 12.23 -9.12 1.70
N PRO A 221 11.01 -9.15 2.27
CA PRO A 221 9.90 -9.86 1.67
C PRO A 221 9.59 -9.28 0.28
N GLY A 222 9.09 -10.12 -0.63
CA GLY A 222 8.69 -9.64 -1.96
C GLY A 222 7.52 -8.66 -1.91
N GLY A 223 6.75 -8.63 -0.83
CA GLY A 223 5.62 -7.74 -0.63
C GLY A 223 5.99 -6.32 -0.19
N ILE A 224 7.25 -6.02 0.17
CA ILE A 224 7.60 -4.78 0.87
C ILE A 224 7.21 -3.50 0.11
N VAL A 225 7.21 -3.56 -1.22
CA VAL A 225 6.80 -2.46 -2.11
C VAL A 225 5.31 -2.14 -2.08
N SER A 226 4.48 -3.02 -1.52
CA SER A 226 3.03 -2.81 -1.46
C SER A 226 2.61 -1.81 -0.38
N ASP A 227 3.49 -1.50 0.58
CA ASP A 227 3.28 -0.41 1.54
C ASP A 227 4.26 0.72 1.24
N ALA A 228 3.76 1.82 0.68
CA ALA A 228 4.60 2.92 0.22
C ALA A 228 5.40 3.57 1.35
N ALA A 229 4.86 3.62 2.58
CA ALA A 229 5.54 4.20 3.73
C ALA A 229 6.76 3.36 4.14
N THR A 230 6.58 2.05 4.29
CA THR A 230 7.66 1.09 4.61
C THR A 230 8.70 1.07 3.50
N PHE A 231 8.28 1.06 2.24
CA PHE A 231 9.22 1.09 1.12
C PHE A 231 10.00 2.40 1.05
N ASN A 232 9.37 3.55 1.35
CA ASN A 232 10.07 4.82 1.43
C ASN A 232 11.13 4.83 2.56
N GLN A 233 10.83 4.25 3.72
CA GLN A 233 11.83 4.05 4.78
C GLN A 233 13.01 3.19 4.29
N LEU A 234 12.75 2.10 3.58
CA LEU A 234 13.81 1.26 3.01
C LEU A 234 14.73 2.07 2.08
N LEU A 235 14.13 2.82 1.13
CA LEU A 235 14.86 3.65 0.17
C LEU A 235 15.66 4.77 0.84
N SER A 236 15.13 5.36 1.91
CA SER A 236 15.79 6.46 2.61
C SER A 236 16.99 6.01 3.47
N HIS A 237 16.98 4.78 3.96
CA HIS A 237 17.95 4.30 4.96
C HIS A 237 18.92 3.23 4.47
N CYS A 238 18.74 2.70 3.26
CA CYS A 238 19.54 1.61 2.71
C CYS A 238 20.01 1.94 1.29
N THR A 239 21.18 1.41 0.91
CA THR A 239 21.53 1.21 -0.49
C THR A 239 20.69 0.06 -1.04
N THR A 240 19.83 0.33 -2.02
CA THR A 240 18.84 -0.66 -2.49
C THR A 240 19.22 -1.28 -3.82
N VAL A 241 19.16 -2.61 -3.91
CA VAL A 241 19.41 -3.37 -5.14
C VAL A 241 18.18 -4.20 -5.49
N TRP A 242 17.57 -3.91 -6.63
CA TRP A 242 16.52 -4.75 -7.20
C TRP A 242 17.13 -5.95 -7.91
N LEU A 243 16.93 -7.14 -7.34
CA LEU A 243 17.20 -8.41 -7.99
C LEU A 243 16.00 -8.79 -8.85
N GLN A 244 16.21 -8.74 -10.17
CA GLN A 244 15.21 -9.12 -11.15
C GLN A 244 15.48 -10.54 -11.64
N ALA A 245 14.43 -11.30 -11.89
CA ALA A 245 14.51 -12.54 -12.65
C ALA A 245 13.34 -12.59 -13.62
N GLU A 246 13.50 -13.38 -14.69
CA GLU A 246 12.40 -13.72 -15.57
C GLU A 246 11.33 -14.55 -14.80
N PRO A 247 10.04 -14.40 -15.14
CA PRO A 247 8.95 -15.12 -14.47
C PRO A 247 9.18 -16.63 -14.40
N GLU A 248 9.72 -17.21 -15.46
CA GLU A 248 10.00 -18.64 -15.57
C GLU A 248 11.07 -19.09 -14.57
N ASP A 249 12.07 -18.25 -14.28
CA ASP A 249 13.12 -18.58 -13.31
C ASP A 249 12.68 -18.36 -11.87
N HIS A 250 11.83 -17.36 -11.62
CA HIS A 250 11.12 -17.24 -10.34
C HIS A 250 10.38 -18.54 -10.00
N MET A 251 9.61 -19.07 -10.96
CA MET A 251 8.84 -20.30 -10.78
C MET A 251 9.74 -21.52 -10.51
N LYS A 252 10.74 -21.75 -11.37
CA LYS A 252 11.68 -22.86 -11.20
C LYS A 252 12.33 -22.85 -9.82
N ARG A 253 12.79 -21.69 -9.35
CA ARG A 253 13.48 -21.54 -8.05
C ARG A 253 12.53 -21.72 -6.88
N VAL A 254 11.29 -21.21 -6.97
CA VAL A 254 10.28 -21.37 -5.91
C VAL A 254 9.83 -22.83 -5.79
N THR A 255 9.64 -23.52 -6.91
CA THR A 255 9.33 -24.96 -6.93
C THR A 255 10.45 -25.79 -6.34
N ALA A 256 11.71 -25.50 -6.68
CA ALA A 256 12.87 -26.18 -6.12
C ALA A 256 12.99 -26.00 -4.59
N GLN A 257 12.44 -24.92 -4.04
CA GLN A 257 12.40 -24.64 -2.60
C GLN A 257 11.23 -25.33 -1.87
N GLY A 258 10.50 -26.24 -2.54
CA GLY A 258 9.41 -27.02 -1.94
C GLY A 258 8.08 -26.29 -1.85
N ASP A 259 7.97 -25.09 -2.43
CA ASP A 259 6.70 -24.40 -2.54
C ASP A 259 5.99 -24.88 -3.82
N LEU A 260 5.08 -25.85 -3.64
CA LEU A 260 4.34 -26.51 -4.73
C LEU A 260 3.06 -25.75 -5.12
N ARG A 261 2.69 -24.67 -4.41
CA ARG A 261 1.55 -23.81 -4.76
C ARG A 261 1.56 -23.37 -6.24
N PRO A 262 2.71 -23.07 -6.86
CA PRO A 262 2.77 -22.72 -8.27
C PRO A 262 2.56 -23.91 -9.25
N MET A 263 2.67 -25.16 -8.80
CA MET A 263 2.49 -26.36 -9.64
C MET A 263 1.03 -26.79 -9.78
N ALA A 264 0.17 -26.47 -8.80
CA ALA A 264 -1.24 -26.89 -8.80
C ALA A 264 -2.10 -26.17 -9.86
N ALA A 265 -1.63 -25.05 -10.42
CA ALA A 265 -2.35 -24.23 -11.40
C ALA A 265 -1.40 -23.61 -12.45
N SER A 266 -0.46 -24.40 -12.99
CA SER A 266 0.76 -23.93 -13.68
C SER A 266 0.61 -22.81 -14.72
N ARG A 267 -0.53 -22.67 -15.42
CA ARG A 267 -0.74 -21.58 -16.39
C ARG A 267 -1.31 -20.32 -15.74
N GLU A 268 -2.39 -20.45 -14.98
CA GLU A 268 -2.99 -19.34 -14.22
C GLU A 268 -1.99 -18.77 -13.21
N ALA A 269 -1.26 -19.62 -12.48
CA ALA A 269 -0.20 -19.20 -11.57
C ALA A 269 0.94 -18.43 -12.26
N MET A 270 1.27 -18.77 -13.51
CA MET A 270 2.25 -18.03 -14.30
C MET A 270 1.72 -16.68 -14.76
N GLU A 271 0.45 -16.63 -15.18
CA GLU A 271 -0.24 -15.38 -15.55
C GLU A 271 -0.36 -14.44 -14.34
N ASP A 272 -0.73 -14.96 -13.17
CA ASP A 272 -0.76 -14.24 -11.90
C ASP A 272 0.62 -13.71 -11.51
N LEU A 273 1.67 -14.54 -11.62
CA LEU A 273 3.04 -14.12 -11.33
C LEU A 273 3.47 -12.97 -12.26
N LYS A 274 3.16 -13.06 -13.56
CA LYS A 274 3.42 -12.00 -14.53
C LYS A 274 2.66 -10.72 -14.17
N GLY A 275 1.40 -10.84 -13.74
CA GLY A 275 0.60 -9.72 -13.24
C GLY A 275 1.22 -9.06 -11.99
N ILE A 276 1.66 -9.85 -11.01
CA ILE A 276 2.31 -9.36 -9.79
C ILE A 276 3.64 -8.67 -10.13
N LEU A 277 4.46 -9.25 -11.02
CA LEU A 277 5.71 -8.65 -11.47
C LEU A 277 5.46 -7.30 -12.14
N ALA A 278 4.51 -7.23 -13.08
CA ALA A 278 4.16 -6.00 -13.78
C ALA A 278 3.67 -4.92 -12.80
N GLY A 279 2.77 -5.28 -11.87
CA GLY A 279 2.25 -4.35 -10.87
C GLY A 279 3.29 -3.85 -9.87
N ARG A 280 4.34 -4.63 -9.59
CA ARG A 280 5.40 -4.27 -8.64
C ARG A 280 6.65 -3.66 -9.28
N ALA A 281 6.84 -3.84 -10.59
CA ALA A 281 8.03 -3.36 -11.30
C ALA A 281 8.22 -1.85 -11.17
N ALA A 282 7.13 -1.07 -11.24
CA ALA A 282 7.18 0.39 -11.07
C ALA A 282 7.77 0.79 -9.70
N PHE A 283 7.43 0.06 -8.63
CA PHE A 283 7.98 0.30 -7.30
C PHE A 283 9.40 -0.26 -7.16
N TYR A 284 9.68 -1.49 -7.60
CA TYR A 284 11.05 -2.02 -7.53
C TYR A 284 12.06 -1.17 -8.30
N SER A 285 11.64 -0.57 -9.42
CA SER A 285 12.48 0.33 -10.22
C SER A 285 12.95 1.60 -9.47
N LYS A 286 12.35 1.90 -8.31
CA LYS A 286 12.80 3.00 -7.43
C LYS A 286 14.06 2.66 -6.63
N ALA A 287 14.48 1.40 -6.62
CA ALA A 287 15.76 1.00 -6.03
C ALA A 287 16.93 1.72 -6.72
N ASP A 288 18.04 1.89 -6.00
CA ASP A 288 19.22 2.60 -6.51
C ASP A 288 19.88 1.86 -7.67
N PHE A 289 19.79 0.53 -7.63
CA PHE A 289 20.42 -0.36 -8.60
C PHE A 289 19.50 -1.49 -9.01
N ARG A 290 19.79 -2.06 -10.18
CA ARG A 290 19.11 -3.23 -10.73
C ARG A 290 20.15 -4.26 -11.15
N LEU A 291 19.89 -5.52 -10.83
CA LEU A 291 20.69 -6.67 -11.24
C LEU A 291 19.78 -7.76 -11.79
N ASP A 292 20.05 -8.19 -13.01
CA ASP A 292 19.38 -9.33 -13.62
C ASP A 292 20.04 -10.63 -13.15
N THR A 293 19.25 -11.47 -12.49
CA THR A 293 19.66 -12.77 -11.96
C THR A 293 19.30 -13.94 -12.88
N SER A 294 18.64 -13.67 -14.01
CA SER A 294 18.35 -14.64 -15.08
C SER A 294 19.39 -14.57 -16.21
N ALA A 295 20.10 -13.45 -16.35
CA ALA A 295 21.11 -13.26 -17.38
C ALA A 295 22.28 -14.25 -17.32
N GLN A 296 22.64 -14.73 -16.13
CA GLN A 296 23.82 -15.58 -15.93
C GLN A 296 23.71 -16.48 -14.68
N PRO A 297 24.57 -17.52 -14.55
CA PRO A 297 24.60 -18.38 -13.38
C PRO A 297 24.90 -17.64 -12.06
N LEU A 298 24.83 -18.37 -10.95
CA LEU A 298 24.93 -17.80 -9.59
C LEU A 298 26.26 -17.08 -9.34
N GLU A 299 27.40 -17.70 -9.66
CA GLU A 299 28.72 -17.16 -9.34
C GLU A 299 29.02 -15.88 -10.13
N PRO A 300 28.78 -15.81 -11.47
CA PRO A 300 28.89 -14.55 -12.20
C PRO A 300 27.91 -13.48 -11.69
N THR A 301 26.67 -13.86 -11.37
CA THR A 301 25.66 -12.93 -10.80
C THR A 301 26.15 -12.34 -9.48
N PHE A 302 26.74 -13.17 -8.63
CA PHE A 302 27.33 -12.71 -7.37
C PHE A 302 28.52 -11.78 -7.61
N ALA A 303 29.42 -12.09 -8.54
CA ALA A 303 30.55 -11.21 -8.87
C ALA A 303 30.06 -9.83 -9.34
N ALA A 304 29.01 -9.78 -10.16
CA ALA A 304 28.37 -8.53 -10.58
C ALA A 304 27.73 -7.77 -9.41
N LEU A 305 27.02 -8.47 -8.51
CA LEU A 305 26.44 -7.87 -7.30
C LEU A 305 27.52 -7.29 -6.39
N ARG A 306 28.57 -8.06 -6.11
CA ARG A 306 29.71 -7.66 -5.28
C ARG A 306 30.36 -6.41 -5.84
N SER A 307 30.70 -6.40 -7.13
CA SER A 307 31.34 -5.26 -7.78
C SER A 307 30.47 -4.01 -7.70
N LEU A 308 29.18 -4.14 -8.02
CA LEU A 308 28.21 -3.05 -7.95
C LEU A 308 28.08 -2.47 -6.54
N VAL A 309 27.95 -3.32 -5.52
CA VAL A 309 27.78 -2.89 -4.13
C VAL A 309 29.07 -2.28 -3.57
N ARG A 310 30.23 -2.89 -3.81
CA ARG A 310 31.52 -2.33 -3.37
C ARG A 310 31.78 -0.97 -3.99
N GLN A 311 31.49 -0.80 -5.28
CA GLN A 311 31.58 0.51 -5.94
C GLN A 311 30.60 1.52 -5.33
N ALA A 312 29.36 1.10 -5.05
CA ALA A 312 28.35 1.97 -4.44
C ALA A 312 28.73 2.45 -3.04
N LEU A 313 29.40 1.59 -2.27
CA LEU A 313 29.89 1.86 -0.91
C LEU A 313 31.31 2.45 -0.87
N GLN A 314 31.94 2.69 -2.03
CA GLN A 314 33.32 3.17 -2.16
C GLN A 314 34.36 2.27 -1.45
N LEU A 315 34.12 0.97 -1.44
CA LEU A 315 35.03 -0.05 -0.90
C LEU A 315 35.98 -0.55 -2.00
N ALA A 316 37.16 -1.04 -1.61
CA ALA A 316 38.11 -1.66 -2.55
C ALA A 316 37.46 -2.87 -3.27
N PRO A 317 37.78 -3.10 -4.56
CA PRO A 317 37.16 -4.15 -5.39
C PRO A 317 37.38 -5.58 -4.87
#